data_AF-A0A538KB70-F1
#
_entry.id   AF-A0A538KB70-F1
#
_cell.length_a   1.000
_cell.length_b   1.000
_cell.length_c   1.000
_cell.angle_alpha   90.00
_cell.angle_beta   90.00
_cell.angle_gamma   90.00
#
_symmetry.space_group_name_H-M   'P 1'
#
loop_
_entity.id
_entity.type
_entity.pdbx_description
1 polymer ?
#
loop_
_entity_poly.entity_id
_entity_poly.type
_entity_poly.pdbx_seq_one_letter_code
_entity_poly.pdbx_strand_id
1 'polypeptide(L)'
;MSRPGVLVSVTDHAVERFRQRVAGRLDPRAEIAGRVSEAWAAGRVEAGERATVLVRDLADRDLVFVCRHDAPRGELVVVTLWEEGDAARVPREFTDALRRDDERPCRE
;
A
#
# COMPACT_ATOMS: atom_id res chain seq x y z
N MET A 1 -7.91 17.44 10.61
CA MET A 1 -9.16 16.68 10.39
C MET A 1 -8.76 15.24 10.11
N SER A 2 -8.91 14.34 11.08
CA SER A 2 -8.67 12.91 10.87
C SER A 2 -9.80 12.35 10.03
N ARG A 3 -9.46 11.68 8.91
CA ARG A 3 -10.44 10.98 8.08
C ARG A 3 -11.07 9.83 8.88
N PRO A 4 -12.37 9.51 8.66
CA PRO A 4 -13.01 8.37 9.30
C PRO A 4 -12.25 7.07 9.01
N GLY A 5 -12.40 6.08 9.89
CA GLY A 5 -11.79 4.76 9.74
C GLY A 5 -12.13 4.16 8.38
N VAL A 6 -11.10 3.82 7.61
CA VAL A 6 -11.21 3.28 6.26
C VAL A 6 -11.06 1.77 6.30
N LEU A 7 -11.83 1.06 5.48
CA LEU A 7 -11.66 -0.38 5.31
C LEU A 7 -10.39 -0.61 4.48
N VAL A 8 -9.46 -1.41 5.00
CA VAL A 8 -8.20 -1.74 4.32
C VAL A 8 -8.16 -3.22 3.96
N SER A 9 -8.17 -3.49 2.66
CA SER A 9 -7.95 -4.81 2.08
C SER A 9 -6.49 -4.95 1.68
N VAL A 10 -5.85 -6.07 1.97
CA VAL A 10 -4.43 -6.29 1.66
C VAL A 10 -4.30 -7.46 0.69
N THR A 11 -3.66 -7.25 -0.46
CA THR A 11 -3.42 -8.34 -1.42
C THR A 11 -2.40 -9.34 -0.89
N ASP A 12 -2.47 -10.58 -1.38
CA ASP A 12 -1.47 -11.61 -1.06
C ASP A 12 -0.06 -11.16 -1.49
N HIS A 13 0.03 -10.49 -2.65
CA HIS A 13 1.29 -9.93 -3.15
C HIS A 13 1.95 -8.93 -2.19
N ALA A 14 1.16 -8.03 -1.59
CA ALA A 14 1.66 -7.10 -0.57
C ALA A 14 2.16 -7.86 0.68
N VAL A 15 1.45 -8.91 1.10
CA VAL A 15 1.84 -9.77 2.22
C VAL A 15 3.17 -10.47 1.96
N GLU A 16 3.36 -11.05 0.77
CA GLU A 16 4.60 -11.72 0.39
C GLU A 16 5.79 -10.76 0.44
N ARG A 17 5.65 -9.55 -0.10
CA ARG A 17 6.69 -8.51 -0.05
C ARG A 17 7.00 -8.07 1.38
N PHE A 18 5.98 -7.87 2.20
CA PHE A 18 6.17 -7.47 3.60
C PHE A 18 6.90 -8.55 4.40
N ARG A 19 6.59 -9.84 4.17
CA ARG A 19 7.29 -10.97 4.79
C ARG A 19 8.76 -11.06 4.39
N GLN A 20 9.13 -10.67 3.16
CA GLN A 20 10.53 -10.63 2.75
C GLN A 20 11.35 -9.58 3.53
N ARG A 21 10.69 -8.52 4.03
CA ARG A 21 11.32 -7.48 4.85
C ARG A 21 11.33 -7.85 6.33
N VAL A 22 10.17 -8.25 6.87
CA VAL A 22 10.00 -8.52 8.29
C VAL A 22 10.30 -9.99 8.59
N ALA A 23 11.50 -10.26 9.09
CA ALA A 23 11.84 -11.55 9.69
C ALA A 23 11.10 -11.69 11.04
N GLY A 24 9.80 -12.01 11.00
CA GLY A 24 8.95 -11.97 12.19
C GLY A 24 7.73 -12.90 12.17
N ARG A 25 7.19 -13.16 13.36
CA ARG A 25 6.06 -14.08 13.66
C ARG A 25 4.67 -13.42 13.60
N LEU A 26 4.59 -12.12 13.32
CA LEU A 26 3.32 -11.38 13.31
C LEU A 26 2.53 -11.67 12.04
N ASP A 27 1.21 -11.52 12.14
CA ASP A 27 0.34 -11.62 10.97
C ASP A 27 0.59 -10.40 10.06
N PRO A 28 1.25 -10.58 8.91
CA PRO A 28 1.66 -9.46 8.07
C PRO A 28 0.46 -8.70 7.52
N ARG A 29 -0.69 -9.37 7.34
CA ARG A 29 -1.89 -8.76 6.79
C ARG A 29 -2.48 -7.77 7.79
N ALA A 30 -2.61 -8.19 9.04
CA ALA A 30 -3.08 -7.34 10.13
C ALA A 30 -2.13 -6.15 10.38
N GLU A 31 -0.82 -6.37 10.33
CA GLU A 31 0.15 -5.29 10.48
C GLU A 31 0.06 -4.25 9.36
N ILE A 32 0.02 -4.67 8.10
CA ILE A 32 -0.14 -3.76 6.96
C ILE A 32 -1.45 -2.97 7.09
N ALA A 33 -2.56 -3.64 7.38
CA ALA A 33 -3.86 -3.00 7.50
C ALA A 33 -3.90 -1.96 8.63
N GLY A 34 -3.29 -2.27 9.79
CA GLY A 34 -3.16 -1.35 10.90
C GLY A 34 -2.35 -0.11 10.53
N ARG A 35 -1.13 -0.32 10.00
CA ARG A 35 -0.23 0.77 9.58
C ARG A 35 -0.85 1.69 8.54
N VAL A 36 -1.49 1.14 7.51
CA VAL A 36 -2.17 1.93 6.47
C VAL A 36 -3.36 2.69 7.04
N SER A 37 -4.14 2.08 7.93
CA SER A 37 -5.28 2.74 8.58
C SER A 37 -4.83 3.93 9.44
N GLU A 38 -3.76 3.76 10.22
CA GLU A 38 -3.18 4.82 11.05
C GLU A 38 -2.61 5.95 10.19
N ALA A 39 -1.84 5.62 9.15
CA ALA A 39 -1.28 6.60 8.22
C ALA A 39 -2.39 7.37 7.46
N TRP A 40 -3.48 6.70 7.08
CA TRP A 40 -4.65 7.33 6.48
C TRP A 40 -5.36 8.28 7.44
N ALA A 41 -5.57 7.86 8.69
CA ALA A 41 -6.17 8.70 9.73
C ALA A 41 -5.31 9.94 10.05
N ALA A 42 -3.99 9.79 9.96
CA ALA A 42 -3.01 10.88 10.09
C ALA A 42 -2.89 11.76 8.84
N GLY A 43 -3.55 11.40 7.73
CA GLY A 43 -3.51 12.15 6.48
C GLY A 43 -2.16 12.05 5.74
N ARG A 44 -1.34 11.03 6.01
CA ARG A 44 -0.06 10.78 5.33
C ARG A 44 -0.26 10.02 4.02
N VAL A 45 -1.16 10.55 3.20
CA VAL A 45 -1.60 9.92 1.97
C VAL A 45 -1.46 10.90 0.83
N GLU A 46 -0.78 10.48 -0.23
CA GLU A 46 -0.58 11.26 -1.43
C GLU A 46 -1.37 10.62 -2.56
N ALA A 47 -2.08 11.43 -3.34
CA ALA A 47 -2.75 10.95 -4.54
C ALA A 47 -1.69 10.60 -5.58
N GLY A 48 -1.67 9.34 -6.00
CA GLY A 48 -0.90 8.88 -7.15
C GLY A 48 -1.67 9.05 -8.45
N GLU A 49 -1.09 8.58 -9.55
CA GLU A 49 -1.77 8.55 -10.84
C GLU A 49 -2.84 7.44 -10.90
N ARG A 50 -3.87 7.61 -11.72
CA ARG A 50 -4.87 6.57 -12.04
C ARG A 50 -5.57 5.94 -10.80
N ALA A 51 -6.05 6.76 -9.87
CA ALA A 51 -6.76 6.33 -8.65
C ALA A 51 -5.92 5.50 -7.66
N THR A 52 -4.59 5.54 -7.79
CA THR A 52 -3.70 5.03 -6.75
C THR A 52 -3.51 6.07 -5.64
N VAL A 53 -3.27 5.59 -4.44
CA VAL A 53 -2.97 6.38 -3.25
C VAL A 53 -1.69 5.82 -2.64
N LEU A 54 -0.70 6.68 -2.48
CA LEU A 54 0.55 6.36 -1.81
C LEU A 54 0.39 6.69 -0.34
N VAL A 55 0.51 5.69 0.52
CA VAL A 55 0.37 5.85 1.96
C VAL A 55 1.76 5.68 2.57
N ARG A 56 2.31 6.75 3.13
CA ARG A 56 3.61 6.70 3.81
C ARG A 56 3.43 6.22 5.23
N ASP A 57 4.20 5.21 5.63
CA ASP A 57 4.14 4.70 6.98
C ASP A 57 4.58 5.75 8.01
N LEU A 58 3.97 5.68 9.20
CA LEU A 58 4.27 6.60 10.29
C LEU A 58 5.51 6.19 11.09
N ALA A 59 5.77 4.89 11.22
CA ALA A 59 6.90 4.35 11.97
C ALA A 59 8.17 4.29 11.11
N ASP A 60 8.04 3.89 9.85
CA ASP A 60 9.12 3.76 8.86
C ASP A 60 8.89 4.72 7.69
N ARG A 61 9.47 5.93 7.73
CA ARG A 61 9.21 6.94 6.69
C ARG A 61 9.69 6.56 5.29
N ASP A 62 10.64 5.64 5.22
CA ASP A 62 11.13 5.05 3.99
C ASP A 62 10.16 4.02 3.40
N LEU A 63 9.16 3.54 4.15
CA LEU A 63 8.18 2.58 3.67
C LEU A 63 6.96 3.27 3.07
N VAL A 64 6.66 2.94 1.81
CA VAL A 64 5.51 3.46 1.08
C VAL A 64 4.60 2.32 0.66
N PHE A 65 3.35 2.37 1.10
CA PHE A 65 2.31 1.45 0.69
C PHE A 65 1.55 2.01 -0.52
N VAL A 66 1.41 1.19 -1.55
CA VAL A 66 0.66 1.52 -2.76
C VAL A 66 -0.72 0.95 -2.62
N CYS A 67 -1.67 1.85 -2.38
CA CYS A 67 -3.06 1.51 -2.27
C CYS A 67 -3.79 1.91 -3.55
N ARG A 68 -4.85 1.18 -3.87
CA ARG A 68 -5.86 1.60 -4.83
C ARG A 68 -7.08 2.01 -4.02
N HIS A 69 -7.58 3.22 -4.27
CA HIS A 69 -8.79 3.67 -3.60
C HIS A 69 -10.00 3.26 -4.42
N ASP A 70 -10.76 2.29 -3.90
CA ASP A 70 -12.04 1.89 -4.45
C ASP A 70 -13.11 2.88 -3.96
N ALA A 71 -13.24 3.99 -4.69
CA ALA A 71 -14.24 5.02 -4.41
C ALA A 71 -15.69 4.50 -4.29
N PRO A 72 -16.17 3.52 -5.10
CA PRO A 72 -17.55 3.05 -4.98
C PRO A 72 -17.82 2.26 -3.69
N ARG A 73 -16.82 1.62 -3.08
CA ARG A 73 -16.96 0.91 -1.79
C ARG A 73 -16.37 1.64 -0.59
N GLY A 74 -15.57 2.69 -0.82
CA GLY A 74 -14.83 3.39 0.23
C GLY A 74 -13.72 2.53 0.84
N GLU A 75 -13.15 1.62 0.07
CA GLU A 75 -12.12 0.67 0.51
C GLU A 75 -10.74 1.04 -0.04
N LEU A 76 -9.69 0.86 0.76
CA LEU A 76 -8.30 0.93 0.32
C LEU A 76 -7.77 -0.47 0.11
N VAL A 77 -7.43 -0.79 -1.13
CA VAL A 77 -6.81 -2.07 -1.48
C VAL A 77 -5.30 -1.86 -1.57
N VAL A 78 -4.54 -2.38 -0.61
CA VAL A 78 -3.07 -2.37 -0.64
C VAL A 78 -2.61 -3.37 -1.69
N VAL A 79 -2.15 -2.85 -2.82
CA VAL A 79 -1.72 -3.67 -3.96
C VAL A 79 -0.28 -4.14 -3.76
N THR A 80 0.60 -3.24 -3.32
CA THR A 80 2.02 -3.52 -3.10
C THR A 80 2.65 -2.47 -2.17
N LEU A 81 3.92 -2.63 -1.83
CA LEU A 81 4.70 -1.68 -1.03
C LEU A 81 6.15 -1.60 -1.53
N TRP A 82 6.79 -0.46 -1.36
CA TRP A 82 8.20 -0.24 -1.69
C TRP A 82 8.91 0.56 -0.62
N GLU A 83 10.25 0.56 -0.68
CA GLU A 83 11.10 1.35 0.21
C GLU A 83 11.77 2.48 -0.60
N GLU A 84 11.68 3.72 -0.12
CA GLU A 84 12.48 4.85 -0.63
C GLU A 84 13.85 4.85 0.09
N GLY A 85 14.95 4.92 -0.66
CA GLY A 85 16.31 5.01 -0.09
C GLY A 85 17.36 4.20 -0.87
N ASP A 86 18.62 4.61 -0.77
CA ASP A 86 19.77 3.97 -1.47
C ASP A 86 20.01 2.51 -1.03
N ALA A 87 19.45 2.12 0.13
CA ALA A 87 19.47 0.76 0.68
C ALA A 87 18.12 0.02 0.52
N ALA A 88 17.25 0.47 -0.38
CA ALA A 88 15.93 -0.14 -0.59
C ALA A 88 16.05 -1.62 -0.98
N ARG A 89 15.50 -2.51 -0.14
CA ARG A 89 15.40 -3.94 -0.48
C ARG A 89 14.37 -4.21 -1.58
N VAL A 90 13.44 -3.27 -1.79
CA VAL A 90 12.44 -3.33 -2.86
C VAL A 90 12.46 -2.00 -3.62
N PRO A 91 13.23 -1.90 -4.72
CA PRO A 91 13.33 -0.66 -5.49
C PRO A 91 12.04 -0.38 -6.26
N ARG A 92 11.70 0.91 -6.38
CA ARG A 92 10.47 1.47 -6.99
C ARG A 92 10.22 1.01 -8.44
N GLU A 93 11.26 0.58 -9.15
CA GLU A 93 11.17 0.02 -10.51
C GLU A 93 10.28 -1.21 -10.63
N PHE A 94 10.11 -2.00 -9.56
CA PHE A 94 9.18 -3.14 -9.55
C PHE A 94 7.71 -2.73 -9.62
N THR A 95 7.37 -1.52 -9.18
CA THR A 95 5.99 -1.05 -9.21
C THR A 95 5.63 -0.40 -10.55
N ASP A 96 6.61 0.11 -11.30
CA ASP A 96 6.40 0.57 -12.68
C ASP A 96 6.02 -0.60 -13.59
N ALA A 97 6.53 -1.80 -13.31
CA ALA A 97 6.13 -3.03 -14.01
C ALA A 97 4.68 -3.46 -13.70
N LEU A 98 4.22 -3.31 -12.44
CA LEU A 98 2.82 -3.59 -12.08
C LEU A 98 1.85 -2.57 -12.70
N ARG A 99 2.31 -1.35 -12.96
CA ARG A 99 1.57 -0.29 -13.68
C ARG A 99 1.22 -0.69 -15.12
N ARG A 100 1.92 -1.69 -15.68
CA ARG A 100 1.66 -2.31 -16.99
C ARG A 100 0.73 -3.53 -16.92
N ASP A 101 0.47 -4.12 -15.75
CA ASP A 101 -0.39 -5.31 -15.62
C ASP A 101 -1.84 -4.97 -15.19
N ASP A 102 -2.05 -3.80 -14.55
CA ASP A 102 -3.39 -3.27 -14.24
C ASP A 102 -4.15 -2.78 -15.50
N GLU A 103 -3.59 -3.01 -16.69
CA GLU A 103 -4.20 -2.77 -18.01
C GLU A 103 -5.34 -3.72 -18.36
N ARG A 104 -5.80 -4.57 -17.43
CA ARG A 104 -7.00 -5.41 -17.64
C ARG A 104 -8.25 -4.53 -17.56
N PRO A 105 -8.92 -4.26 -18.69
CA PRO A 105 -10.11 -3.43 -18.68
C PRO A 105 -11.27 -4.19 -18.01
N CYS A 106 -12.24 -3.44 -17.49
CA CYS A 106 -13.57 -3.96 -17.15
C CYS A 106 -14.04 -4.89 -18.27
N ARG A 107 -14.21 -6.17 -17.95
CA ARG A 107 -14.85 -7.11 -18.86
C ARG A 107 -16.37 -6.91 -18.75
N GLU A 108 -16.96 -6.71 -19.93
CA GLU A 108 -18.37 -6.42 -20.25
C GLU A 108 -19.41 -7.29 -19.52
#